data_AF-A0A1F9HM88-F1
#
_entry.id   AF-A0A1F9HM88-F1
#
_cell.length_a   1.000
_cell.length_b   1.000
_cell.length_c   1.000
_cell.angle_alpha   90.00
_cell.angle_beta   90.00
_cell.angle_gamma   90.00
#
_symmetry.space_group_name_H-M   'P 1'
#
loop_
_entity.id
_entity.type
_entity.pdbx_description
1 polymer ?
#
loop_
_entity_poly.entity_id
_entity_poly.type
_entity_poly.pdbx_seq_one_letter_code
_entity_poly.pdbx_strand_id
1 'polypeptide(L)'
;MSTGSSSPLVAIEYVVVQPQTTLVGSVTPASIASLRREVTIQAQGEDVELFDGMSPLTAALSFAAVYDIADEAVLRIRNGPLVLLFDHQPKEILRPEEVDETIWAEMLKVKNKSVAVQDISAPAPETVIDLVALWSRAQEHDDIVARTRRFIKSLVRALEPAMTVRLRGEIPDLPLLSAIYLVRPYGHTVLFEDAHGGSVTLFPNL
;
A
#
# COMPACT_ATOMS: atom_id res chain seq x y z
N MET A 1 28.85 -32.02 -12.02
CA MET A 1 27.39 -31.81 -12.16
C MET A 1 26.88 -31.41 -10.80
N SER A 2 26.55 -30.13 -10.62
CA SER A 2 26.01 -29.60 -9.35
C SER A 2 24.54 -30.00 -9.28
N THR A 3 24.19 -30.85 -8.32
CA THR A 3 22.80 -31.10 -7.94
C THR A 3 22.31 -29.87 -7.21
N GLY A 4 21.65 -28.97 -7.95
CA GLY A 4 20.94 -27.84 -7.37
C GLY A 4 19.89 -28.37 -6.41
N SER A 5 20.17 -28.27 -5.11
CA SER A 5 19.20 -28.46 -4.05
C SER A 5 18.15 -27.36 -4.19
N SER A 6 17.08 -27.61 -4.96
CA SER A 6 15.90 -26.77 -4.92
C SER A 6 15.35 -26.87 -3.50
N SER A 7 15.48 -25.79 -2.72
CA SER A 7 14.81 -25.69 -1.44
C SER A 7 13.32 -25.98 -1.63
N PRO A 8 12.67 -26.72 -0.72
CA PRO A 8 11.24 -26.95 -0.81
C PRO A 8 10.53 -25.59 -0.82
N LEU A 9 9.66 -25.39 -1.81
CA LEU A 9 8.81 -24.22 -1.86
C LEU A 9 7.82 -24.28 -0.68
N VAL A 10 7.67 -23.15 0.02
CA VAL A 10 6.76 -23.04 1.17
C VAL A 10 5.43 -22.52 0.65
N ALA A 11 4.34 -23.21 1.01
CA ALA A 11 2.98 -22.71 0.79
C ALA A 11 2.64 -21.68 1.87
N ILE A 12 2.08 -20.55 1.47
CA ILE A 12 1.74 -19.45 2.38
C ILE A 12 0.28 -19.52 2.83
N GLU A 13 0.04 -19.12 4.08
CA GLU A 13 -1.29 -18.87 4.64
C GLU A 13 -1.32 -17.44 5.18
N TYR A 14 -2.36 -16.67 4.84
CA TYR A 14 -2.44 -15.27 5.24
C TYR A 14 -3.11 -15.09 6.59
N VAL A 15 -2.47 -14.31 7.46
CA VAL A 15 -3.06 -13.82 8.71
C VAL A 15 -3.93 -12.61 8.40
N VAL A 16 -5.22 -12.69 8.74
CA VAL A 16 -6.15 -11.59 8.51
C VAL A 16 -5.96 -10.51 9.58
N VAL A 17 -5.60 -9.30 9.16
CA VAL A 17 -5.48 -8.14 10.04
C VAL A 17 -6.87 -7.52 10.27
N GLN A 18 -7.32 -7.55 11.52
CA GLN A 18 -8.62 -7.06 11.97
C GLN A 18 -8.46 -6.13 13.17
N PRO A 19 -8.03 -4.87 12.95
CA PRO A 19 -7.89 -3.91 14.02
C PRO A 19 -9.25 -3.59 14.66
N GLN A 20 -9.26 -3.44 15.98
CA GLN A 20 -10.44 -3.03 16.74
C GLN A 20 -10.53 -1.50 16.77
N THR A 21 -9.39 -0.82 16.76
CA THR A 21 -9.34 0.64 16.62
C THR A 21 -9.68 1.03 15.18
N THR A 22 -10.69 1.88 15.01
CA THR A 22 -11.02 2.50 13.72
C THR A 22 -10.81 4.00 13.78
N LEU A 23 -10.28 4.57 12.71
CA LEU A 23 -10.09 6.02 12.56
C LEU A 23 -11.27 6.59 11.77
N VAL A 24 -12.29 7.03 12.49
CA VAL A 24 -13.48 7.70 11.93
C VAL A 24 -13.76 8.95 12.77
N GLY A 25 -13.91 10.11 12.14
CA GLY A 25 -14.17 11.37 12.84
C GLY A 25 -12.92 11.96 13.51
N SER A 26 -12.96 12.21 14.81
CA SER A 26 -11.86 12.85 15.56
C SER A 26 -10.65 11.93 15.72
N VAL A 27 -9.71 12.01 14.79
CA VAL A 27 -8.43 11.30 14.85
C VAL A 27 -7.53 11.92 15.92
N THR A 28 -7.09 11.12 16.89
CA THR A 28 -6.15 11.55 17.93
C THR A 28 -4.82 10.80 17.83
N PRO A 29 -3.72 11.38 18.36
CA PRO A 29 -2.44 10.66 18.46
C PRO A 29 -2.55 9.32 19.20
N ALA A 30 -3.43 9.23 20.22
CA ALA A 30 -3.66 8.00 20.97
C ALA A 30 -4.33 6.92 20.10
N SER A 31 -5.35 7.28 19.31
CA SER A 31 -5.99 6.31 18.39
C SER A 31 -5.06 5.84 17.28
N ILE A 32 -4.19 6.73 16.76
CA ILE A 32 -3.17 6.36 15.75
C ILE A 32 -2.18 5.36 16.36
N ALA A 33 -1.69 5.63 17.56
CA ALA A 33 -0.75 4.75 18.25
C ALA A 33 -1.37 3.39 18.60
N SER A 34 -2.64 3.37 19.04
CA SER A 34 -3.38 2.13 19.31
C SER A 34 -3.52 1.27 18.06
N LEU A 35 -3.98 1.86 16.94
CA LEU A 35 -4.13 1.15 15.68
C LEU A 35 -2.80 0.57 15.18
N ARG A 36 -1.73 1.38 15.15
CA ARG A 36 -0.40 0.89 14.76
C ARG A 36 0.04 -0.31 15.60
N ARG A 37 -0.13 -0.22 16.93
CA ARG A 37 0.25 -1.30 17.84
C ARG A 37 -0.56 -2.57 17.58
N GLU A 38 -1.87 -2.46 17.41
CA GLU A 38 -2.75 -3.61 17.11
C GLU A 38 -2.32 -4.32 15.82
N VAL A 39 -2.06 -3.55 14.77
CA VAL A 39 -1.63 -4.09 13.47
C VAL A 39 -0.25 -4.74 13.60
N THR A 40 0.69 -4.09 14.28
CA THR A 40 2.03 -4.65 14.48
C THR A 40 2.00 -6.00 15.20
N ILE A 41 1.18 -6.14 16.24
CA ILE A 41 1.05 -7.41 16.98
C ILE A 41 0.46 -8.53 16.10
N GLN A 42 -0.43 -8.20 15.17
CA GLN A 42 -1.09 -9.19 14.29
C GLN A 42 -0.22 -9.60 13.09
N ALA A 43 0.59 -8.69 12.56
CA ALA A 43 1.26 -8.84 11.26
C ALA A 43 2.76 -9.18 11.33
N GLN A 44 3.38 -9.14 12.51
CA GLN A 44 4.84 -9.19 12.63
C GLN A 44 5.45 -10.48 12.08
N GLY A 45 6.15 -10.38 10.94
CA GLY A 45 6.84 -11.50 10.29
C GLY A 45 5.92 -12.53 9.62
N GLU A 46 4.65 -12.16 9.40
CA GLU A 46 3.65 -13.03 8.78
C GLU A 46 3.31 -12.52 7.37
N ASP A 47 2.73 -13.40 6.55
CA ASP A 47 2.04 -13.02 5.31
C ASP A 47 0.63 -12.53 5.67
N VAL A 48 0.25 -11.34 5.22
CA VAL A 48 -0.91 -10.63 5.76
C VAL A 48 -2.03 -10.45 4.74
N GLU A 49 -3.26 -10.66 5.19
CA GLU A 49 -4.46 -10.26 4.46
C GLU A 49 -5.09 -9.02 5.10
N LEU A 50 -5.26 -7.97 4.28
CA LEU A 50 -6.13 -6.82 4.55
C LEU A 50 -7.49 -7.04 3.88
N PHE A 51 -8.56 -6.47 4.44
CA PHE A 51 -9.91 -6.60 3.89
C PHE A 51 -10.50 -5.25 3.49
N ASP A 52 -11.29 -5.26 2.42
CA ASP A 52 -12.02 -4.10 1.92
C ASP A 52 -13.22 -3.73 2.84
N GLY A 53 -13.33 -2.45 3.18
CA GLY A 53 -14.42 -1.93 4.01
C GLY A 53 -13.99 -1.27 5.32
N MET A 54 -12.69 -1.08 5.53
CA MET A 54 -12.17 -0.19 6.56
C MET A 54 -12.42 1.28 6.17
N SER A 55 -12.39 2.20 7.14
CA SER A 55 -12.31 3.62 6.76
C SER A 55 -10.99 3.90 6.04
N PRO A 56 -10.92 4.87 5.11
CA PRO A 56 -9.70 5.17 4.34
C PRO A 56 -8.47 5.41 5.23
N LEU A 57 -8.64 6.16 6.33
CA LEU A 57 -7.57 6.39 7.31
C LEU A 57 -7.10 5.10 8.00
N THR A 58 -8.04 4.22 8.35
CA THR A 58 -7.72 2.92 8.97
C THR A 58 -6.98 2.04 7.97
N ALA A 59 -7.50 1.92 6.74
CA ALA A 59 -6.87 1.13 5.68
C ALA A 59 -5.45 1.63 5.38
N ALA A 60 -5.28 2.94 5.19
CA ALA A 60 -3.99 3.56 4.91
C ALA A 60 -2.97 3.33 6.04
N LEU A 61 -3.38 3.54 7.30
CA LEU A 61 -2.48 3.39 8.43
C LEU A 61 -2.15 1.93 8.72
N SER A 62 -3.11 1.02 8.59
CA SER A 62 -2.87 -0.42 8.70
C SER A 62 -1.89 -0.89 7.64
N PHE A 63 -2.09 -0.52 6.38
CA PHE A 63 -1.17 -0.87 5.31
C PHE A 63 0.23 -0.31 5.53
N ALA A 64 0.36 0.94 5.95
CA ALA A 64 1.66 1.53 6.25
C ALA A 64 2.38 0.81 7.40
N ALA A 65 1.64 0.35 8.42
CA ALA A 65 2.21 -0.44 9.51
C ALA A 65 2.64 -1.85 9.06
N VAL A 66 1.84 -2.49 8.18
CA VAL A 66 2.13 -3.81 7.60
C VAL A 66 3.35 -3.76 6.66
N TYR A 67 3.47 -2.70 5.84
CA TYR A 67 4.56 -2.53 4.87
C TYR A 67 5.96 -2.71 5.45
N ASP A 68 6.19 -2.24 6.69
CA ASP A 68 7.52 -2.25 7.31
C ASP A 68 7.85 -3.59 8.01
N ILE A 69 6.88 -4.47 8.26
CA ILE A 69 7.04 -5.63 9.16
C ILE A 69 6.57 -6.97 8.62
N ALA A 70 5.72 -6.96 7.59
CA ALA A 70 5.20 -8.16 6.97
C ALA A 70 6.05 -8.57 5.77
N ASP A 71 6.11 -9.87 5.56
CA ASP A 71 6.84 -10.49 4.45
C ASP A 71 6.08 -10.30 3.14
N GLU A 72 4.76 -10.44 3.17
CA GLU A 72 3.84 -10.22 2.06
C GLU A 72 2.53 -9.57 2.53
N ALA A 73 1.86 -8.81 1.66
CA ALA A 73 0.50 -8.37 1.92
C ALA A 73 -0.41 -8.49 0.71
N VAL A 74 -1.62 -9.02 0.94
CA VAL A 74 -2.72 -9.08 -0.01
C VAL A 74 -3.93 -8.26 0.47
N LEU A 75 -4.77 -7.82 -0.46
CA LEU A 75 -6.06 -7.20 -0.20
C LEU A 75 -7.18 -8.11 -0.68
N ARG A 76 -8.08 -8.51 0.23
CA ARG A 76 -9.35 -9.16 -0.12
C ARG A 76 -10.38 -8.11 -0.53
N ILE A 77 -10.68 -8.04 -1.82
CA ILE A 77 -11.71 -7.15 -2.36
C ILE A 77 -13.09 -7.72 -2.02
N ARG A 78 -14.03 -6.85 -1.61
CA ARG A 78 -15.39 -7.31 -1.28
C ARG A 78 -16.04 -7.94 -2.50
N ASN A 79 -16.42 -9.21 -2.38
CA ASN A 79 -16.99 -10.02 -3.48
C ASN A 79 -16.07 -10.12 -4.72
N GLY A 80 -14.76 -9.93 -4.54
CA GLY A 80 -13.77 -9.93 -5.61
C GLY A 80 -12.58 -10.84 -5.32
N PRO A 81 -11.50 -10.72 -6.10
CA PRO A 81 -10.29 -11.51 -5.90
C PRO A 81 -9.49 -11.04 -4.67
N LEU A 82 -8.57 -11.91 -4.26
CA LEU A 82 -7.48 -11.57 -3.36
C LEU A 82 -6.35 -10.98 -4.22
N VAL A 83 -5.89 -9.76 -3.94
CA VAL A 83 -4.91 -9.05 -4.81
C VAL A 83 -3.62 -8.81 -4.07
N LEU A 84 -2.49 -9.19 -4.67
CA LEU A 84 -1.16 -8.94 -4.11
C LEU A 84 -0.81 -7.45 -4.15
N LEU A 85 -0.50 -6.87 -2.99
CA LEU A 85 -0.10 -5.47 -2.82
C LEU A 85 1.42 -5.33 -2.81
N PHE A 86 2.11 -6.20 -2.08
CA PHE A 86 3.57 -6.29 -2.12
C PHE A 86 4.05 -7.65 -1.68
N ASP A 87 5.27 -7.97 -2.13
CA ASP A 87 6.05 -9.11 -1.69
C ASP A 87 7.48 -8.62 -1.38
N HIS A 88 7.91 -8.81 -0.14
CA HIS A 88 9.26 -8.51 0.35
C HIS A 88 10.09 -9.77 0.60
N GLN A 89 9.54 -10.95 0.32
CA GLN A 89 10.22 -12.21 0.58
C GLN A 89 11.46 -12.39 -0.32
N PRO A 90 12.59 -12.86 0.25
CA PRO A 90 13.81 -13.09 -0.52
C PRO A 90 13.81 -14.42 -1.31
N LYS A 91 12.75 -15.23 -1.20
CA LYS A 91 12.67 -16.59 -1.73
C LYS A 91 11.40 -16.78 -2.55
N GLU A 92 11.47 -17.73 -3.48
CA GLU A 92 10.30 -18.17 -4.23
C GLU A 92 9.35 -18.96 -3.32
N ILE A 93 8.07 -18.60 -3.35
CA ILE A 93 7.00 -19.17 -2.53
C ILE A 93 5.86 -19.70 -3.41
N LEU A 94 5.08 -20.63 -2.88
CA LEU A 94 3.87 -21.11 -3.51
C LEU A 94 2.66 -20.31 -2.99
N ARG A 95 2.24 -19.31 -3.76
CA ARG A 95 1.01 -18.56 -3.47
C ARG A 95 -0.24 -19.36 -3.85
N PRO A 96 -1.35 -19.19 -3.11
CA PRO A 96 -2.64 -19.72 -3.53
C PRO A 96 -3.04 -19.22 -4.93
N GLU A 97 -3.64 -20.09 -5.75
CA GLU A 97 -4.03 -19.78 -7.14
C GLU A 97 -5.05 -18.63 -7.25
N GLU A 98 -5.77 -18.34 -6.16
CA GLU A 98 -6.77 -17.26 -6.10
C GLU A 98 -6.17 -15.85 -5.96
N VAL A 99 -4.85 -15.75 -5.73
CA VAL A 99 -4.15 -14.47 -5.58
C VAL A 99 -3.86 -13.87 -6.95
N ASP A 100 -4.46 -12.72 -7.25
CA ASP A 100 -4.19 -11.94 -8.46
C ASP A 100 -2.94 -11.06 -8.26
N GLU A 101 -1.89 -11.35 -9.03
CA GLU A 101 -0.62 -10.63 -9.02
C GLU A 101 -0.55 -9.48 -10.06
N THR A 102 -1.62 -9.22 -10.81
CA THR A 102 -1.62 -8.27 -11.93
C THR A 102 -1.25 -6.85 -11.48
N ILE A 103 -1.81 -6.42 -10.33
CA ILE A 103 -1.50 -5.09 -9.78
C ILE A 103 -0.06 -5.03 -9.29
N TRP A 104 0.38 -6.04 -8.53
CA TRP A 104 1.76 -6.16 -8.08
C TRP A 104 2.77 -6.08 -9.22
N ALA A 105 2.54 -6.86 -10.29
CA ALA A 105 3.43 -6.87 -11.46
C ALA A 105 3.52 -5.50 -12.15
N GLU A 106 2.46 -4.69 -12.15
CA GLU A 106 2.50 -3.31 -12.65
C GLU A 106 3.26 -2.39 -11.70
N MET A 107 3.02 -2.49 -10.38
CA MET A 107 3.72 -1.67 -9.38
C MET A 107 5.22 -1.96 -9.33
N LEU A 108 5.62 -3.23 -9.44
CA LEU A 108 7.02 -3.63 -9.43
C LEU A 108 7.80 -3.07 -10.64
N LYS A 109 7.18 -3.03 -11.83
CA LYS A 109 7.76 -2.40 -13.02
C LYS A 109 8.04 -0.91 -12.83
N VAL A 110 7.17 -0.21 -12.09
CA VAL A 110 7.32 1.20 -11.76
C VAL A 110 8.43 1.38 -10.73
N LYS A 111 8.38 0.63 -9.62
CA LYS A 111 9.36 0.72 -8.52
C LYS A 111 10.79 0.50 -9.02
N ASN A 112 11.00 -0.49 -9.89
CA ASN A 112 12.33 -0.80 -10.45
C ASN A 112 12.91 0.30 -11.37
N LYS A 113 12.10 1.29 -11.78
CA LYS A 113 12.52 2.45 -12.59
C LYS A 113 12.53 3.75 -11.79
N SER A 114 12.06 3.73 -10.54
CA SER A 114 11.96 4.93 -9.70
C SER A 114 13.34 5.38 -9.23
N VAL A 115 13.51 6.69 -9.09
CA VAL A 115 14.65 7.28 -8.37
C VAL A 115 14.18 7.63 -6.98
N ALA A 116 14.80 7.06 -5.96
CA ALA A 116 14.40 7.30 -4.58
C ALA A 116 14.79 8.72 -4.15
N VAL A 117 13.95 9.35 -3.32
CA VAL A 117 14.18 10.72 -2.81
C VAL A 117 15.52 10.86 -2.08
N GLN A 118 15.96 9.80 -1.40
CA GLN A 118 17.24 9.73 -0.70
C GLN A 118 18.45 9.94 -1.63
N ASP A 119 18.29 9.70 -2.93
CA ASP A 119 19.35 9.84 -3.93
C ASP A 119 19.34 11.23 -4.60
N ILE A 120 18.43 12.13 -4.19
CA ILE A 120 18.25 13.46 -4.77
C ILE A 120 18.85 14.53 -3.86
N SER A 121 19.75 15.37 -4.39
CA SER A 121 20.44 16.40 -3.60
C SER A 121 19.55 17.58 -3.17
N ALA A 122 18.48 17.86 -3.92
CA ALA A 122 17.57 18.98 -3.67
C ALA A 122 16.13 18.62 -4.09
N PRO A 123 15.44 17.73 -3.34
CA PRO A 123 14.05 17.38 -3.62
C PRO A 123 13.11 18.57 -3.35
N ALA A 124 11.91 18.55 -3.93
CA ALA A 124 10.90 19.56 -3.65
C ALA A 124 10.50 19.53 -2.15
N PRO A 125 10.10 20.66 -1.53
CA PRO A 125 9.69 20.64 -0.12
C PRO A 125 8.43 19.79 0.13
N GLU A 126 7.42 19.93 -0.73
CA GLU A 126 6.18 19.16 -0.63
C GLU A 126 5.60 18.92 -2.04
N THR A 127 5.06 17.72 -2.25
CA THR A 127 4.23 17.38 -3.40
C THR A 127 2.87 16.91 -2.90
N VAL A 128 1.79 17.51 -3.41
CA VAL A 128 0.41 17.14 -3.07
C VAL A 128 -0.22 16.41 -4.25
N ILE A 129 -0.70 15.20 -4.00
CA ILE A 129 -1.33 14.33 -5.01
C ILE A 129 -2.81 14.19 -4.69
N ASP A 130 -3.65 14.75 -5.56
CA ASP A 130 -5.10 14.60 -5.50
C ASP A 130 -5.51 13.23 -6.07
N LEU A 131 -5.79 12.29 -5.17
CA LEU A 131 -6.16 10.92 -5.51
C LEU A 131 -7.50 10.85 -6.24
N VAL A 132 -8.47 11.68 -5.86
CA VAL A 132 -9.81 11.71 -6.46
C VAL A 132 -9.73 12.18 -7.90
N ALA A 133 -8.94 13.24 -8.17
CA ALA A 133 -8.74 13.76 -9.52
C ALA A 133 -8.07 12.72 -10.43
N LEU A 134 -7.08 11.97 -9.93
CA LEU A 134 -6.42 10.91 -10.68
C LEU A 134 -7.35 9.72 -10.92
N TRP A 135 -8.07 9.28 -9.90
CA TRP A 135 -9.01 8.16 -9.97
C TRP A 135 -10.18 8.42 -10.91
N SER A 136 -10.68 9.67 -10.95
CA SER A 136 -11.78 10.08 -11.83
C SER A 136 -11.39 10.05 -13.31
N ARG A 137 -10.09 10.20 -13.63
CA ARG A 137 -9.57 10.12 -15.01
C ARG A 137 -9.38 8.68 -15.48
N ALA A 138 -9.18 7.74 -14.55
CA ALA A 138 -9.13 6.31 -14.85
C ALA A 138 -10.56 5.82 -15.14
N GLN A 139 -11.07 6.08 -16.35
CA GLN A 139 -12.39 5.61 -16.77
C GLN A 139 -12.30 4.14 -17.19
N GLU A 140 -12.88 3.25 -16.39
CA GLU A 140 -13.14 1.86 -16.71
C GLU A 140 -14.32 1.43 -15.84
N HIS A 141 -15.42 1.04 -16.47
CA HIS A 141 -16.63 0.65 -15.76
C HIS A 141 -16.50 -0.81 -15.31
N ASP A 142 -16.89 -1.07 -14.06
CA ASP A 142 -17.14 -2.39 -13.46
C ASP A 142 -15.94 -3.30 -13.13
N ASP A 143 -14.71 -2.97 -13.54
CA ASP A 143 -13.49 -3.72 -13.15
C ASP A 143 -12.54 -2.86 -12.31
N ILE A 144 -12.51 -3.10 -11.01
CA ILE A 144 -11.65 -2.38 -10.06
C ILE A 144 -10.15 -2.63 -10.30
N VAL A 145 -9.77 -3.82 -10.75
CA VAL A 145 -8.38 -4.21 -11.01
C VAL A 145 -7.91 -3.48 -12.26
N ALA A 146 -8.64 -3.57 -13.37
CA ALA A 146 -8.29 -2.88 -14.61
C ALA A 146 -8.24 -1.35 -14.42
N ARG A 147 -9.23 -0.79 -13.70
CA ARG A 147 -9.24 0.64 -13.36
C ARG A 147 -8.06 1.04 -12.50
N THR A 148 -7.66 0.21 -11.52
CA THR A 148 -6.46 0.43 -10.70
C THR A 148 -5.20 0.48 -11.55
N ARG A 149 -5.06 -0.39 -12.56
CA ARG A 149 -3.90 -0.34 -13.48
C ARG A 149 -3.82 0.98 -14.24
N ARG A 150 -4.96 1.54 -14.69
CA ARG A 150 -5.00 2.87 -15.34
C ARG A 150 -4.68 3.99 -14.35
N PHE A 151 -5.19 3.88 -13.13
CA PHE A 151 -4.87 4.80 -12.06
C PHE A 151 -3.38 4.83 -11.75
N ILE A 152 -2.71 3.68 -11.60
CA ILE A 152 -1.26 3.57 -11.39
C ILE A 152 -0.50 4.34 -12.48
N LYS A 153 -0.85 4.15 -13.76
CA LYS A 153 -0.21 4.90 -14.86
C LYS A 153 -0.37 6.41 -14.74
N SER A 154 -1.50 6.88 -14.21
CA SER A 154 -1.77 8.30 -14.00
C SER A 154 -1.02 8.83 -12.78
N LEU A 155 -1.00 8.07 -11.69
CA LEU A 155 -0.26 8.37 -10.47
C LEU A 155 1.22 8.53 -10.74
N VAL A 156 1.84 7.59 -11.47
CA VAL A 156 3.28 7.61 -11.77
C VAL A 156 3.72 8.88 -12.49
N ARG A 157 2.84 9.47 -13.31
CA ARG A 157 3.13 10.75 -13.98
C ARG A 157 3.08 11.96 -13.05
N ALA A 158 2.45 11.83 -11.90
CA ALA A 158 2.36 12.85 -10.86
C ALA A 158 3.39 12.64 -9.72
N LEU A 159 4.14 11.53 -9.74
CA LEU A 159 5.16 11.25 -8.73
C LEU A 159 6.43 12.02 -9.03
N GLU A 160 6.79 12.89 -8.10
CA GLU A 160 8.05 13.65 -8.10
C GLU A 160 8.69 13.53 -6.70
N PRO A 161 10.02 13.33 -6.60
CA PRO A 161 10.70 13.26 -5.31
C PRO A 161 10.52 14.55 -4.50
N ALA A 162 10.04 14.41 -3.27
CA ALA A 162 9.80 15.52 -2.35
C ALA A 162 10.13 15.15 -0.90
N MET A 163 10.47 16.13 -0.07
CA MET A 163 10.64 15.90 1.38
C MET A 163 9.35 15.35 1.99
N THR A 164 8.20 15.92 1.60
CA THR A 164 6.88 15.44 2.00
C THR A 164 6.03 15.13 0.78
N VAL A 165 5.47 13.92 0.73
CA VAL A 165 4.42 13.56 -0.24
C VAL A 165 3.10 13.48 0.52
N ARG A 166 2.12 14.29 0.11
CA ARG A 166 0.76 14.28 0.68
C ARG A 166 -0.22 13.68 -0.31
N LEU A 167 -0.81 12.56 0.06
CA LEU A 167 -1.92 11.94 -0.65
C LEU A 167 -3.23 12.51 -0.11
N ARG A 168 -4.11 13.01 -0.99
CA ARG A 168 -5.37 13.64 -0.58
C ARG A 168 -6.57 13.02 -1.28
N GLY A 169 -7.60 12.72 -0.50
CA GLY A 169 -8.93 12.36 -0.97
C GLY A 169 -9.23 10.87 -0.90
N GLU A 170 -10.52 10.54 -0.93
CA GLU A 170 -11.02 9.19 -0.73
C GLU A 170 -11.30 8.49 -2.07
N ILE A 171 -10.67 7.35 -2.24
CA ILE A 171 -10.83 6.44 -3.38
C ILE A 171 -10.94 5.01 -2.84
N PRO A 172 -11.34 4.01 -3.63
CA PRO A 172 -11.42 2.62 -3.16
C PRO A 172 -10.09 2.10 -2.59
N ASP A 173 -10.15 1.08 -1.73
CA ASP A 173 -8.98 0.58 -1.00
C ASP A 173 -7.86 0.10 -1.93
N LEU A 174 -8.16 -0.70 -2.95
CA LEU A 174 -7.13 -1.22 -3.87
C LEU A 174 -6.24 -0.12 -4.49
N PRO A 175 -6.79 0.91 -5.18
CA PRO A 175 -5.97 1.99 -5.72
C PRO A 175 -5.34 2.88 -4.64
N LEU A 176 -5.97 3.04 -3.46
CA LEU A 176 -5.38 3.77 -2.33
C LEU A 176 -4.11 3.07 -1.82
N LEU A 177 -4.18 1.77 -1.51
CA LEU A 177 -3.05 1.00 -0.99
C LEU A 177 -1.93 0.90 -2.04
N SER A 178 -2.30 0.75 -3.32
CA SER A 178 -1.36 0.81 -4.44
C SER A 178 -0.63 2.16 -4.50
N ALA A 179 -1.34 3.27 -4.25
CA ALA A 179 -0.72 4.59 -4.22
C ALA A 179 0.26 4.72 -3.06
N ILE A 180 -0.12 4.29 -1.86
CA ILE A 180 0.73 4.34 -0.67
C ILE A 180 2.02 3.54 -0.90
N TYR A 181 1.93 2.35 -1.49
CA TYR A 181 3.09 1.54 -1.85
C TYR A 181 4.03 2.30 -2.80
N LEU A 182 3.47 2.85 -3.89
CA LEU A 182 4.26 3.48 -4.95
C LEU A 182 4.89 4.81 -4.54
N VAL A 183 4.29 5.55 -3.61
CA VAL A 183 4.82 6.86 -3.20
C VAL A 183 5.93 6.75 -2.15
N ARG A 184 6.04 5.60 -1.46
CA ARG A 184 7.04 5.39 -0.41
C ARG A 184 8.47 5.81 -0.79
N PRO A 185 9.02 5.45 -1.96
CA PRO A 185 10.38 5.86 -2.34
C PRO A 185 10.51 7.34 -2.74
N TYR A 186 9.40 8.05 -2.98
CA TYR A 186 9.40 9.45 -3.44
C TYR A 186 9.32 10.47 -2.30
N GLY A 187 9.08 10.03 -1.06
CA GLY A 187 8.90 10.90 0.10
C GLY A 187 9.77 10.48 1.29
N HIS A 188 10.43 11.45 1.94
CA HIS A 188 10.98 11.21 3.28
C HIS A 188 9.85 11.04 4.28
N THR A 189 8.84 11.90 4.17
CA THR A 189 7.57 11.78 4.89
C THR A 189 6.44 11.55 3.91
N VAL A 190 5.52 10.63 4.23
CA VAL A 190 4.28 10.42 3.49
C VAL A 190 3.10 10.63 4.41
N LEU A 191 2.18 11.51 3.99
CA LEU A 191 0.95 11.84 4.68
C LEU A 191 -0.25 11.38 3.85
N PHE A 192 -1.32 10.99 4.52
CA PHE A 192 -2.62 10.78 3.91
C PHE A 192 -3.67 11.65 4.60
N GLU A 193 -4.45 12.37 3.80
CA GLU A 193 -5.55 13.23 4.22
C GLU A 193 -6.85 12.76 3.56
N ASP A 194 -7.86 12.44 4.37
CA ASP A 194 -9.18 11.99 3.90
C ASP A 194 -10.07 13.16 3.44
N ALA A 195 -11.30 12.87 2.99
CA ALA A 195 -12.21 13.91 2.51
C ALA A 195 -12.80 14.78 3.65
N HIS A 196 -12.65 14.33 4.90
CA HIS A 196 -13.19 14.95 6.10
C HIS A 196 -12.13 15.80 6.84
N GLY A 197 -10.92 15.91 6.31
CA GLY A 197 -9.81 16.66 6.91
C GLY A 197 -9.06 15.90 8.00
N GLY A 198 -9.37 14.61 8.20
CA GLY A 198 -8.56 13.71 9.00
C GLY A 198 -7.23 13.45 8.30
N SER A 199 -6.13 13.48 9.04
CA SER A 199 -4.79 13.30 8.48
C SER A 199 -3.94 12.40 9.36
N VAL A 200 -3.17 11.52 8.70
CA VAL A 200 -2.23 10.60 9.34
C VAL A 200 -0.88 10.63 8.65
N THR A 201 0.19 10.59 9.44
CA THR A 201 1.53 10.28 8.93
C THR A 201 1.63 8.78 8.74
N LEU A 202 1.82 8.35 7.48
CA LEU A 202 1.97 6.95 7.10
C LEU A 202 3.43 6.51 7.31
N PHE A 203 4.36 7.26 6.74
CA PHE A 203 5.79 7.03 6.87
C PHE A 203 6.47 8.31 7.37
N PRO A 204 7.10 8.31 8.55
CA PRO A 204 7.84 9.47 9.05
C PRO A 204 9.23 9.56 8.38
N ASN A 205 9.83 10.76 8.43
CA ASN A 205 11.24 10.93 8.09
C ASN A 205 12.11 10.08 9.04
N LEU A 206 12.91 9.17 8.49
CA LEU A 206 13.86 8.33 9.22
C LEU A 206 15.20 9.05 9.40
#